data_AF-A0A167WYZ2-F1
#
_entry.id   AF-A0A167WYZ2-F1
#
_cell.length_a   1.000
_cell.length_b   1.000
_cell.length_c   1.000
_cell.angle_alpha   90.00
_cell.angle_beta   90.00
_cell.angle_gamma   90.00
#
_symmetry.space_group_name_H-M   'P 1'
#
loop_
_entity.id
_entity.type
_entity.pdbx_description
1 polymer ?
#
loop_
_entity_poly.entity_id
_entity_poly.type
_entity_poly.pdbx_seq_one_letter_code
_entity_poly.pdbx_strand_id
1 'polypeptide(L)'
;MEVMLGSIHGVDIKPESVSVADVWYTIKACNKYLLDRKKLMDWFARWIKYIREERPKSWEDEDFNRQLLFPCHFFDHIKAFQHVSRRLVYTTPGQITELAPTDSPSFEPMHMPAIVMQQLNAARGRLRTILQRSLFEDVNVTIDRVSCACAAEHIFSYMRELHRIGVRPLDSDIHKNCVREILDRLAAFDENKTKMANRQPPMEKCSVCSRPWKPIVQYARRQVEGYFDGLCLDCMKNHPNENSEYWALGTRRVYDSTCRISHGEPTWYFSFMGRRDRSPYRMQP
;
A
#
# COMPACT_ATOMS: atom_id res chain seq x y z
N MET A 1 -14.52 -2.79 -28.50
CA MET A 1 -15.07 -4.02 -29.12
C MET A 1 -14.06 -4.72 -30.02
N GLU A 2 -13.17 -3.95 -30.69
CA GLU A 2 -12.16 -4.51 -31.58
C GLU A 2 -11.32 -5.60 -30.92
N VAL A 3 -10.81 -5.38 -29.70
CA VAL A 3 -10.05 -6.37 -28.89
C VAL A 3 -10.66 -7.77 -28.93
N MET A 4 -11.97 -7.84 -28.72
CA MET A 4 -12.68 -9.11 -28.66
C MET A 4 -12.88 -9.72 -30.04
N LEU A 5 -13.27 -8.91 -31.03
CA LEU A 5 -13.43 -9.39 -32.39
C LEU A 5 -12.10 -9.92 -32.94
N GLY A 6 -10.99 -9.24 -32.67
CA GLY A 6 -9.68 -9.74 -33.05
C GLY A 6 -9.32 -11.03 -32.35
N SER A 7 -9.54 -11.15 -31.04
CA SER A 7 -9.29 -12.41 -30.33
C SER A 7 -10.16 -13.58 -30.83
N ILE A 8 -11.42 -13.33 -31.20
CA ILE A 8 -12.33 -14.37 -31.72
C ILE A 8 -11.96 -14.76 -33.15
N HIS A 9 -11.54 -13.79 -33.97
CA HIS A 9 -11.24 -13.99 -35.38
C HIS A 9 -9.74 -14.22 -35.68
N GLY A 10 -8.90 -14.36 -34.65
CA GLY A 10 -7.46 -14.59 -34.80
C GLY A 10 -6.68 -13.40 -35.34
N VAL A 11 -7.23 -12.18 -35.25
CA VAL A 11 -6.55 -10.94 -35.62
C VAL A 11 -5.79 -10.43 -34.41
N ASP A 12 -4.49 -10.24 -34.56
CA ASP A 12 -3.66 -9.67 -33.49
C ASP A 12 -3.94 -8.18 -33.35
N ILE A 13 -4.27 -7.77 -32.13
CA ILE A 13 -4.63 -6.39 -31.82
C ILE A 13 -3.46 -5.73 -31.12
N LYS A 14 -2.94 -4.73 -31.81
CA LYS A 14 -1.80 -3.94 -31.41
C LYS A 14 -2.07 -3.24 -30.06
N PRO A 15 -1.25 -3.46 -29.02
CA PRO A 15 -1.45 -2.86 -27.71
C PRO A 15 -1.56 -1.33 -27.70
N GLU A 16 -0.86 -0.65 -28.62
CA GLU A 16 -0.79 0.80 -28.70
C GLU A 16 -2.11 1.49 -29.06
N SER A 17 -3.02 0.77 -29.75
CA SER A 17 -4.33 1.28 -30.15
C SER A 17 -5.41 1.08 -29.08
N VAL A 18 -5.08 0.45 -27.97
CA VAL A 18 -6.04 0.11 -26.90
C VAL A 18 -5.86 1.05 -25.71
N SER A 19 -6.91 1.81 -25.40
CA SER A 19 -6.99 2.60 -24.17
C SER A 19 -7.45 1.76 -22.97
N VAL A 20 -7.27 2.28 -21.75
CA VAL A 20 -7.83 1.64 -20.55
C VAL A 20 -9.37 1.57 -20.58
N ALA A 21 -10.03 2.54 -21.23
CA ALA A 21 -11.47 2.47 -21.46
C ALA A 21 -11.86 1.27 -22.34
N ASP A 22 -11.06 0.96 -23.37
CA ASP A 22 -11.28 -0.22 -24.23
C ASP A 22 -11.13 -1.53 -23.44
N VAL A 23 -10.21 -1.58 -22.47
CA VAL A 23 -10.09 -2.71 -21.54
C VAL A 23 -11.37 -2.88 -20.72
N TRP A 24 -11.90 -1.78 -20.16
CA TRP A 24 -13.16 -1.82 -19.40
C TRP A 24 -14.36 -2.24 -20.26
N TYR A 25 -14.46 -1.75 -21.50
CA TYR A 25 -15.47 -2.22 -22.45
C TYR A 25 -15.31 -3.69 -22.82
N THR A 26 -14.08 -4.19 -22.87
CA THR A 26 -13.79 -5.61 -23.10
C THR A 26 -14.30 -6.47 -21.95
N ILE A 27 -14.06 -6.07 -20.70
CA ILE A 27 -14.59 -6.74 -19.49
C ILE A 27 -16.11 -6.73 -19.51
N LYS A 28 -16.72 -5.58 -19.81
CA LYS A 28 -18.17 -5.45 -19.93
C LYS A 28 -18.75 -6.42 -20.97
N ALA A 29 -18.11 -6.53 -22.12
CA ALA A 29 -18.53 -7.46 -23.17
C ALA A 29 -18.37 -8.92 -22.72
N CYS A 30 -17.29 -9.26 -22.01
CA CYS A 30 -17.12 -10.60 -21.43
C CYS A 30 -18.27 -10.95 -20.47
N ASN A 31 -18.63 -10.02 -19.58
CA ASN A 31 -19.72 -10.23 -18.63
C ASN A 31 -21.08 -10.32 -19.33
N LYS A 32 -21.35 -9.45 -20.30
CA LYS A 32 -22.63 -9.40 -21.02
C LYS A 32 -22.87 -10.63 -21.89
N TYR A 33 -21.82 -11.11 -22.57
CA TYR A 33 -21.90 -12.21 -23.54
C TYR A 33 -21.38 -13.53 -22.98
N LEU A 34 -21.08 -13.60 -21.67
CA LEU A 34 -20.57 -14.77 -20.96
C LEU A 34 -19.33 -15.40 -21.62
N LEU A 35 -18.43 -14.55 -22.09
CA LEU A 35 -17.23 -15.01 -22.77
C LEU A 35 -16.17 -15.43 -21.76
N ASP A 36 -15.44 -16.48 -22.11
CA ASP A 36 -14.36 -16.97 -21.26
C ASP A 36 -13.18 -15.97 -21.25
N ARG A 37 -13.09 -15.23 -20.13
CA ARG A 37 -12.00 -14.29 -19.86
C ARG A 37 -10.61 -14.92 -19.98
N LYS A 38 -10.46 -16.23 -19.78
CA LYS A 38 -9.16 -16.91 -19.85
C LYS A 38 -8.52 -16.76 -21.24
N LYS A 39 -9.34 -16.71 -22.29
CA LYS A 39 -8.88 -16.49 -23.67
C LYS A 39 -8.24 -15.12 -23.90
N LEU A 40 -8.53 -14.15 -23.04
CA LEU A 40 -8.04 -12.77 -23.15
C LEU A 40 -6.90 -12.44 -22.18
N MET A 41 -6.52 -13.37 -21.28
CA MET A 41 -5.48 -13.14 -20.28
C MET A 41 -4.11 -12.85 -20.93
N ASP A 42 -3.75 -13.60 -21.97
CA ASP A 42 -2.47 -13.39 -22.68
C ASP A 42 -2.43 -12.06 -23.42
N TRP A 43 -3.56 -11.65 -24.02
CA TRP A 43 -3.68 -10.34 -24.64
C TRP A 43 -3.52 -9.23 -23.59
N PHE A 44 -4.21 -9.35 -22.45
CA PHE A 44 -4.12 -8.36 -21.38
C PHE A 44 -2.70 -8.28 -20.81
N ALA A 45 -2.00 -9.42 -20.67
CA ALA A 45 -0.60 -9.45 -20.26
C ALA A 45 0.33 -8.72 -21.25
N ARG A 46 0.11 -8.89 -22.57
CA ARG A 46 0.85 -8.12 -23.60
C ARG A 46 0.56 -6.63 -23.50
N TRP A 47 -0.70 -6.27 -23.28
CA TRP A 47 -1.10 -4.87 -23.12
C TRP A 47 -0.47 -4.23 -21.87
N ILE A 48 -0.49 -4.91 -20.73
CA ILE A 48 0.20 -4.46 -19.51
C ILE A 48 1.71 -4.29 -19.75
N LYS A 49 2.34 -5.24 -20.44
CA LYS A 49 3.76 -5.16 -20.78
C LYS A 49 4.07 -3.89 -21.59
N TYR A 50 3.28 -3.63 -22.62
CA TYR A 50 3.40 -2.42 -23.44
C TYR A 50 3.23 -1.15 -22.60
N ILE A 51 2.19 -1.07 -21.76
CA ILE A 51 1.97 0.12 -20.91
C ILE A 51 3.16 0.36 -19.98
N ARG A 52 3.70 -0.69 -19.36
CA ARG A 52 4.85 -0.59 -18.45
C ARG A 52 6.12 -0.12 -19.16
N GLU A 53 6.37 -0.60 -20.38
CA GLU A 53 7.62 -0.35 -21.12
C GLU A 53 7.57 0.95 -21.92
N GLU A 54 6.45 1.22 -22.60
CA GLU A 54 6.29 2.35 -23.52
C GLU A 54 5.59 3.56 -22.89
N ARG A 55 4.86 3.37 -21.77
CA ARG A 55 4.15 4.44 -21.05
C ARG A 55 4.48 4.46 -19.55
N PRO A 56 5.76 4.53 -19.15
CA PRO A 56 6.16 4.45 -17.74
C PRO A 56 5.56 5.56 -16.87
N LYS A 57 5.29 6.74 -17.43
CA LYS A 57 4.61 7.82 -16.71
C LYS A 57 3.17 7.45 -16.34
N SER A 58 2.43 6.86 -17.27
CA SER A 58 1.07 6.37 -17.02
C SER A 58 1.08 5.19 -16.04
N TRP A 59 2.06 4.30 -16.14
CA TRP A 59 2.21 3.18 -15.21
C TRP A 59 2.33 3.62 -13.75
N GLU A 60 3.01 4.74 -13.49
CA GLU A 60 3.20 5.30 -12.14
C GLU A 60 2.10 6.30 -11.72
N ASP A 61 1.18 6.64 -12.63
CA ASP A 61 0.08 7.59 -12.42
C ASP A 61 -1.01 7.03 -11.50
N GLU A 62 -1.49 7.85 -10.58
CA GLU A 62 -2.43 7.39 -9.55
C GLU A 62 -3.81 7.03 -10.13
N ASP A 63 -4.39 7.89 -10.95
CA ASP A 63 -5.73 7.67 -11.49
C ASP A 63 -5.73 6.50 -12.47
N PHE A 64 -4.67 6.36 -13.26
CA PHE A 64 -4.45 5.19 -14.10
C PHE A 64 -4.37 3.90 -13.26
N ASN A 65 -3.65 3.91 -12.13
CA ASN A 65 -3.60 2.77 -11.21
C ASN A 65 -4.97 2.46 -10.60
N ARG A 66 -5.77 3.49 -10.25
CA ARG A 66 -7.16 3.31 -9.77
C ARG A 66 -8.06 2.67 -10.83
N GLN A 67 -7.83 2.99 -12.11
CA GLN A 67 -8.53 2.38 -13.25
C GLN A 67 -8.06 0.97 -13.60
N LEU A 68 -6.80 0.63 -13.31
CA LEU A 68 -6.23 -0.69 -13.58
C LEU A 68 -6.54 -1.75 -12.52
N LEU A 69 -6.91 -1.34 -11.29
CA LEU A 69 -7.13 -2.25 -10.18
C LEU A 69 -8.16 -3.34 -10.53
N PHE A 70 -9.31 -2.94 -11.07
CA PHE A 70 -10.38 -3.87 -11.48
C PHE A 70 -10.00 -4.77 -12.67
N PRO A 71 -9.47 -4.24 -13.79
CA PRO A 71 -8.96 -5.07 -14.88
C PRO A 71 -7.91 -6.11 -14.44
N CYS A 72 -6.96 -5.74 -13.59
CA CYS A 72 -5.93 -6.66 -13.12
C CYS A 72 -6.52 -7.82 -12.30
N HIS A 73 -7.54 -7.53 -11.48
CA HIS A 73 -8.29 -8.56 -10.77
C HIS A 73 -9.13 -9.43 -11.72
N PHE A 74 -9.84 -8.81 -12.68
CA PHE A 74 -10.70 -9.51 -13.62
C PHE A 74 -9.92 -10.50 -14.49
N PHE A 75 -8.79 -10.09 -15.06
CA PHE A 75 -7.94 -10.93 -15.91
C PHE A 75 -6.90 -11.75 -15.13
N ASP A 76 -6.97 -11.79 -13.81
CA ASP A 76 -6.03 -12.55 -12.97
C ASP A 76 -4.54 -12.23 -13.21
N HIS A 77 -4.23 -10.97 -13.53
CA HIS A 77 -2.87 -10.53 -13.83
C HIS A 77 -2.12 -10.14 -12.55
N ILE A 78 -1.64 -11.15 -11.83
CA ILE A 78 -1.14 -11.03 -10.46
C ILE A 78 -0.01 -9.99 -10.26
N LYS A 79 0.96 -9.91 -11.17
CA LYS A 79 2.10 -8.98 -11.03
C LYS A 79 1.67 -7.52 -11.13
N ALA A 80 0.74 -7.23 -12.05
CA ALA A 80 0.19 -5.89 -12.19
C ALA A 80 -0.73 -5.57 -11.02
N PHE A 81 -1.56 -6.53 -10.59
CA PHE A 81 -2.42 -6.35 -9.43
C PHE A 81 -1.63 -6.02 -8.16
N GLN A 82 -0.54 -6.76 -7.89
CA GLN A 82 0.38 -6.49 -6.78
C GLN A 82 1.00 -5.09 -6.89
N HIS A 83 1.53 -4.73 -8.06
CA HIS A 83 2.12 -3.39 -8.28
C HIS A 83 1.10 -2.27 -8.03
N VAL A 84 -0.06 -2.33 -8.70
CA VAL A 84 -1.12 -1.31 -8.64
C VAL A 84 -1.61 -1.16 -7.21
N SER A 85 -1.96 -2.26 -6.54
CA SER A 85 -2.44 -2.24 -5.16
C SER A 85 -1.40 -1.69 -4.18
N ARG A 86 -0.11 -2.02 -4.37
CA ARG A 86 0.97 -1.41 -3.61
C ARG A 86 1.01 0.09 -3.85
N ARG A 87 1.06 0.53 -5.11
CA ARG A 87 1.15 1.94 -5.48
C ARG A 87 0.05 2.76 -4.79
N LEU A 88 -1.20 2.34 -4.94
CA LEU A 88 -2.36 2.98 -4.31
C LEU A 88 -2.23 3.10 -2.79
N VAL A 89 -1.73 2.06 -2.11
CA VAL A 89 -1.54 2.09 -0.64
C VAL A 89 -0.52 3.14 -0.21
N TYR A 90 0.55 3.35 -0.99
CA TYR A 90 1.59 4.33 -0.63
C TYR A 90 1.30 5.75 -1.12
N THR A 91 0.68 5.91 -2.29
CA THR A 91 0.61 7.21 -2.96
C THR A 91 -0.75 7.89 -2.91
N THR A 92 -1.83 7.16 -2.69
CA THR A 92 -3.17 7.77 -2.70
C THR A 92 -3.44 8.58 -1.42
N PRO A 93 -3.69 9.90 -1.53
CA PRO A 93 -4.19 10.71 -0.42
C PRO A 93 -5.64 10.33 -0.09
N GLY A 94 -6.13 10.69 1.10
CA GLY A 94 -7.56 10.53 1.42
C GLY A 94 -8.00 9.06 1.53
N GLN A 95 -9.10 8.63 0.91
CA GLN A 95 -9.56 7.22 0.89
C GLN A 95 -9.19 6.58 -0.45
N ILE A 96 -8.66 5.34 -0.42
CA ILE A 96 -8.41 4.60 -1.67
C ILE A 96 -9.76 4.16 -2.22
N THR A 97 -10.07 4.65 -3.43
CA THR A 97 -11.25 4.29 -4.21
C THR A 97 -10.81 3.82 -5.58
N GLU A 98 -11.57 2.92 -6.18
CA GLU A 98 -11.39 2.63 -7.60
C GLU A 98 -11.89 3.80 -8.46
N LEU A 99 -11.56 3.78 -9.74
CA LEU A 99 -11.97 4.79 -10.69
C LEU A 99 -12.35 4.12 -12.01
N ALA A 100 -13.56 4.38 -12.51
CA ALA A 100 -13.90 4.01 -13.88
C ALA A 100 -13.19 4.99 -14.85
N PRO A 101 -12.80 4.56 -16.05
CA PRO A 101 -12.07 5.42 -16.99
C PRO A 101 -12.94 6.51 -17.63
N THR A 102 -14.25 6.44 -17.47
CA THR A 102 -15.23 7.42 -17.96
C THR A 102 -16.42 7.47 -17.02
N ASP A 103 -17.17 8.58 -17.01
CA ASP A 103 -18.45 8.72 -16.27
C ASP A 103 -19.64 8.01 -16.94
N SER A 104 -19.38 7.03 -17.80
CA SER A 104 -20.45 6.25 -18.44
C SER A 104 -21.23 5.48 -17.36
N PRO A 105 -22.56 5.68 -17.25
CA PRO A 105 -23.41 4.94 -16.30
C PRO A 105 -23.32 3.42 -16.50
N SER A 106 -22.90 3.01 -17.69
CA SER A 106 -22.77 1.61 -18.05
C SER A 106 -21.60 0.87 -17.37
N PHE A 107 -20.78 1.59 -16.61
CA PHE A 107 -19.70 1.06 -15.77
C PHE A 107 -20.08 0.97 -14.27
N GLU A 108 -21.20 1.55 -13.84
CA GLU A 108 -21.72 1.46 -12.45
C GLU A 108 -21.96 0.03 -11.90
N PRO A 109 -22.20 -1.03 -12.70
CA PRO A 109 -22.27 -2.37 -12.12
C PRO A 109 -20.89 -3.05 -12.02
N MET A 110 -19.81 -2.44 -12.56
CA MET A 110 -18.49 -3.04 -12.64
C MET A 110 -17.56 -2.42 -11.59
N HIS A 111 -17.49 -3.09 -10.45
CA HIS A 111 -16.74 -2.63 -9.30
C HIS A 111 -15.83 -3.72 -8.73
N MET A 112 -14.74 -3.28 -8.12
CA MET A 112 -13.93 -4.12 -7.25
C MET A 112 -14.78 -4.62 -6.08
N PRO A 113 -14.59 -5.88 -5.65
CA PRO A 113 -15.26 -6.34 -4.45
C PRO A 113 -14.91 -5.45 -3.26
N ALA A 114 -15.93 -4.99 -2.52
CA ALA A 114 -15.76 -4.01 -1.44
C ALA A 114 -14.70 -4.42 -0.40
N ILE A 115 -14.59 -5.71 -0.11
CA ILE A 115 -13.58 -6.27 0.79
C ILE A 115 -12.14 -5.96 0.34
N VAL A 116 -11.88 -5.93 -0.98
CA VAL A 116 -10.56 -5.58 -1.50
C VAL A 116 -10.23 -4.12 -1.19
N MET A 117 -11.19 -3.22 -1.40
CA MET A 117 -11.04 -1.79 -1.08
C MET A 117 -10.85 -1.57 0.42
N GLN A 118 -11.57 -2.32 1.26
CA GLN A 118 -11.38 -2.30 2.71
C GLN A 118 -9.97 -2.75 3.10
N GLN A 119 -9.43 -3.81 2.49
CA GLN A 119 -8.09 -4.32 2.80
C GLN A 119 -6.98 -3.37 2.36
N LEU A 120 -7.12 -2.70 1.20
CA LEU A 120 -6.17 -1.65 0.78
C LEU A 120 -6.14 -0.49 1.79
N ASN A 121 -7.31 -0.02 2.20
CA ASN A 121 -7.40 1.05 3.19
C ASN A 121 -6.87 0.61 4.58
N ALA A 122 -7.09 -0.65 4.98
CA ALA A 122 -6.55 -1.22 6.21
C ALA A 122 -5.02 -1.35 6.17
N ALA A 123 -4.45 -1.82 5.06
CA ALA A 123 -3.01 -1.90 4.86
C ALA A 123 -2.35 -0.52 5.00
N ARG A 124 -2.94 0.50 4.37
CA ARG A 124 -2.47 1.88 4.51
C ARG A 124 -2.60 2.41 5.94
N GLY A 125 -3.70 2.12 6.62
CA GLY A 125 -3.88 2.45 8.03
C GLY A 125 -2.75 1.85 8.88
N ARG A 126 -2.39 0.59 8.62
CA ARG A 126 -1.29 -0.09 9.29
C ARG A 126 0.07 0.55 9.02
N LEU A 127 0.36 0.99 7.79
CA LEU A 127 1.60 1.73 7.49
C LEU A 127 1.74 2.99 8.34
N ARG A 128 0.64 3.74 8.51
CA ARG A 128 0.61 4.94 9.36
C ARG A 128 0.86 4.60 10.82
N THR A 129 0.23 3.53 11.33
CA THR A 129 0.46 3.06 12.71
C THR A 129 1.91 2.64 12.94
N ILE A 130 2.52 1.92 12.00
CA ILE A 130 3.94 1.51 12.11
C ILE A 130 4.84 2.73 12.10
N LEU A 131 4.58 3.69 11.21
CA LEU A 131 5.35 4.92 11.14
C LEU A 131 5.29 5.70 12.47
N GLN A 132 4.09 5.93 12.97
CA GLN A 132 3.87 6.64 14.23
C GLN A 132 4.55 5.90 15.39
N ARG A 133 4.38 4.57 15.48
CA ARG A 133 5.07 3.79 16.53
C ARG A 133 6.59 3.94 16.43
N SER A 134 7.15 3.74 15.24
CA SER A 134 8.60 3.74 15.02
C SER A 134 9.25 5.11 15.29
N LEU A 135 8.54 6.20 15.05
CA LEU A 135 9.05 7.56 15.31
C LEU A 135 9.00 7.95 16.80
N PHE A 136 8.15 7.30 17.62
CA PHE A 136 7.91 7.69 19.02
C PHE A 136 8.32 6.63 20.05
N GLU A 137 8.66 5.41 19.64
CA GLU A 137 9.09 4.36 20.57
C GLU A 137 10.27 4.82 21.42
N ASP A 138 11.29 5.41 20.81
CA ASP A 138 12.45 5.96 21.54
C ASP A 138 12.14 7.24 22.34
N VAL A 139 11.13 8.00 21.93
CA VAL A 139 10.64 9.15 22.70
C VAL A 139 10.00 8.65 23.99
N ASN A 140 9.13 7.66 23.91
CA ASN A 140 8.47 7.06 25.08
C ASN A 140 9.51 6.45 26.04
N VAL A 141 10.48 5.69 25.51
CA VAL A 141 11.58 5.15 26.32
C VAL A 141 12.37 6.26 27.04
N THR A 142 12.59 7.41 26.38
CA THR A 142 13.27 8.55 27.00
C THR A 142 12.44 9.17 28.12
N ILE A 143 11.13 9.36 27.89
CA ILE A 143 10.20 9.90 28.90
C ILE A 143 10.13 8.98 30.13
N ASP A 144 10.03 7.67 29.93
CA ASP A 144 9.84 6.71 31.01
C ASP A 144 11.09 6.50 31.87
N ARG A 145 12.29 6.68 31.30
CA ARG A 145 13.56 6.25 31.92
C ARG A 145 14.47 7.40 32.34
N VAL A 146 14.26 8.62 31.85
CA VAL A 146 15.22 9.71 32.02
C VAL A 146 14.60 10.86 32.79
N SER A 147 15.26 11.25 33.88
CA SER A 147 14.84 12.34 34.77
C SER A 147 15.66 13.62 34.62
N CYS A 148 16.69 13.66 33.75
CA CYS A 148 17.44 14.90 33.54
C CYS A 148 16.58 15.97 32.84
N ALA A 149 16.80 17.23 33.21
CA ALA A 149 16.20 18.37 32.51
C ALA A 149 16.56 18.41 31.01
N CYS A 150 17.71 17.81 30.66
CA CYS A 150 18.19 17.72 29.28
C CYS A 150 17.30 16.87 28.36
N ALA A 151 16.55 15.89 28.88
CA ALA A 151 15.72 15.00 28.08
C ALA A 151 14.60 15.76 27.35
N ALA A 152 13.97 16.70 28.05
CA ALA A 152 12.92 17.55 27.48
C ALA A 152 13.45 18.39 26.30
N GLU A 153 14.66 18.94 26.44
CA GLU A 153 15.31 19.73 25.39
C GLU A 153 15.62 18.90 24.13
N HIS A 154 16.08 17.66 24.30
CA HIS A 154 16.36 16.74 23.19
C HIS A 154 15.09 16.31 22.47
N ILE A 155 14.05 15.91 23.22
CA ILE A 155 12.75 15.52 22.64
C ILE A 155 12.13 16.71 21.90
N PHE A 156 12.15 17.91 22.50
CA PHE A 156 11.63 19.11 21.85
C PHE A 156 12.37 19.41 20.55
N SER A 157 13.69 19.30 20.53
CA SER A 157 14.50 19.55 19.32
C SER A 157 14.20 18.53 18.21
N TYR A 158 13.99 17.26 18.57
CA TYR A 158 13.54 16.22 17.64
C TYR A 158 12.15 16.52 17.07
N MET A 159 11.18 16.82 17.92
CA MET A 159 9.80 17.14 17.50
C MET A 159 9.77 18.40 16.63
N ARG A 160 10.57 19.41 16.96
CA ARG A 160 10.71 20.64 16.17
C ARG A 160 11.25 20.34 14.79
N GLU A 161 12.23 19.44 14.68
CA GLU A 161 12.78 19.05 13.39
C GLU A 161 11.77 18.26 12.55
N LEU A 162 11.04 17.30 13.14
CA LEU A 162 9.92 16.63 12.47
C LEU A 162 8.87 17.62 11.98
N HIS A 163 8.52 18.61 12.81
CA HIS A 163 7.59 19.66 12.44
C HIS A 163 8.11 20.52 11.28
N ARG A 164 9.40 20.89 11.28
CA ARG A 164 10.05 21.68 10.22
C ARG A 164 9.94 21.00 8.86
N ILE A 165 10.11 19.68 8.81
CA ILE A 165 9.97 18.89 7.57
C ILE A 165 8.50 18.55 7.24
N GLY A 166 7.53 19.06 7.99
CA GLY A 166 6.11 18.83 7.75
C GLY A 166 5.63 17.43 8.11
N VAL A 167 6.35 16.71 8.98
CA VAL A 167 5.91 15.43 9.54
C VAL A 167 5.23 15.70 10.87
N ARG A 168 3.91 15.52 10.90
CA ARG A 168 3.08 15.78 12.08
C ARG A 168 2.28 14.53 12.43
N PRO A 169 2.86 13.61 13.23
CA PRO A 169 2.30 12.28 13.44
C PRO A 169 1.01 12.25 14.28
N LEU A 170 0.72 13.35 14.98
CA LEU A 170 -0.45 13.53 15.85
C LEU A 170 -1.52 14.46 15.23
N ASP A 171 -1.30 14.91 14.00
CA ASP A 171 -2.21 15.83 13.31
C ASP A 171 -3.42 15.06 12.77
N SER A 172 -4.63 15.61 12.95
CA SER A 172 -5.85 15.08 12.32
C SER A 172 -5.71 15.01 10.78
N ASP A 173 -4.84 15.84 10.23
CA ASP A 173 -4.57 15.93 8.80
C ASP A 173 -3.53 14.92 8.30
N ILE A 174 -2.97 14.05 9.16
CA ILE A 174 -2.08 12.97 8.72
C ILE A 174 -2.75 12.05 7.69
N HIS A 175 -4.09 11.99 7.71
CA HIS A 175 -4.88 11.22 6.77
C HIS A 175 -4.96 11.86 5.36
N LYS A 176 -4.72 13.18 5.25
CA LYS A 176 -4.73 13.93 3.98
C LYS A 176 -3.47 13.67 3.16
N ASN A 177 -2.31 13.54 3.82
CA ASN A 177 -1.06 13.20 3.14
C ASN A 177 -1.03 11.71 2.78
N CYS A 178 -0.42 11.39 1.63
CA CYS A 178 -0.12 10.00 1.30
C CYS A 178 1.12 9.52 2.08
N VAL A 179 1.28 8.20 2.20
CA VAL A 179 2.41 7.62 2.94
C VAL A 179 3.74 7.99 2.29
N ARG A 180 3.80 7.97 0.94
CA ARG A 180 4.99 8.32 0.16
C ARG A 180 5.50 9.72 0.50
N GLU A 181 4.62 10.71 0.51
CA GLU A 181 4.97 12.09 0.82
C GLU A 181 5.56 12.23 2.24
N ILE A 182 5.01 11.52 3.22
CA ILE A 182 5.55 11.52 4.58
C ILE A 182 6.96 10.91 4.61
N LEU A 183 7.18 9.81 3.88
CA LEU A 183 8.50 9.18 3.77
C LEU A 183 9.53 10.08 3.08
N ASP A 184 9.12 10.81 2.05
CA ASP A 184 9.96 11.76 1.32
C ASP A 184 10.35 12.95 2.21
N ARG A 185 9.40 13.47 3.00
CA ARG A 185 9.67 14.50 4.02
C ARG A 185 10.67 14.00 5.08
N LEU A 186 10.52 12.77 5.57
CA LEU A 186 11.46 12.15 6.52
C LEU A 186 12.87 12.01 5.95
N ALA A 187 13.04 11.92 4.63
CA ALA A 187 14.36 11.92 3.99
C ALA A 187 15.12 13.24 4.21
N ALA A 188 14.41 14.35 4.42
CA ALA A 188 14.97 15.68 4.64
C ALA A 188 15.31 15.97 6.13
N PHE A 189 15.19 14.99 7.02
CA PHE A 189 15.53 15.12 8.43
C PHE A 189 17.03 15.41 8.63
N ASP A 190 17.34 16.49 9.33
CA ASP A 190 18.71 16.94 9.60
C ASP A 190 19.05 16.89 11.10
N GLU A 191 19.92 15.95 11.49
CA GLU A 191 20.44 15.82 12.85
C GLU A 191 21.15 17.09 13.33
N ASN A 192 21.70 17.92 12.43
CA ASN A 192 22.35 19.15 12.89
C ASN A 192 21.34 20.19 13.39
N LYS A 193 20.06 20.07 13.00
CA LYS A 193 18.97 20.92 13.51
C LYS A 193 18.42 20.45 14.85
N THR A 194 18.73 19.22 15.25
CA THR A 194 18.44 18.70 16.61
C THR A 194 19.55 19.07 17.59
N LYS A 195 20.76 19.40 17.10
CA LYS A 195 21.87 19.91 17.93
C LYS A 195 21.60 21.37 18.29
N MET A 196 21.77 21.71 19.57
CA MET A 196 21.64 23.08 20.03
C MET A 196 22.89 23.89 19.67
N ALA A 197 22.73 24.94 18.87
CA ALA A 197 23.84 25.73 18.34
C ALA A 197 24.45 26.74 19.34
N ASN A 198 23.81 27.03 20.47
CA ASN A 198 24.17 28.20 21.31
C ASN A 198 24.16 27.93 22.83
N ARG A 199 25.00 27.02 23.35
CA ARG A 199 25.41 27.06 24.77
C ARG A 199 26.91 26.73 24.92
N GLN A 200 27.66 27.64 25.55
CA GLN A 200 29.04 27.46 26.03
C GLN A 200 29.09 26.41 27.18
N PRO A 201 30.30 26.02 27.63
CA PRO A 201 30.96 24.71 27.44
C PRO A 201 30.25 23.55 28.18
N PRO A 202 30.63 22.28 27.94
CA PRO A 202 29.71 21.15 27.98
C PRO A 202 29.23 20.89 29.42
N MET A 203 27.93 21.03 29.67
CA MET A 203 27.29 19.94 30.40
C MET A 203 27.68 18.70 29.60
N GLU A 204 28.55 17.87 30.18
CA GLU A 204 28.97 16.59 29.62
C GLU A 204 27.80 16.01 28.86
N LYS A 205 27.97 15.84 27.54
CA LYS A 205 26.94 15.30 26.65
C LYS A 205 26.28 14.16 27.42
N CYS A 206 25.06 14.38 27.90
CA CYS A 206 24.42 13.42 28.78
C CYS A 206 24.38 12.13 27.98
N SER A 207 25.17 11.14 28.39
CA SER A 207 25.39 9.93 27.62
C SER A 207 24.08 9.17 27.42
N VAL A 208 23.13 9.40 28.34
CA VAL A 208 21.76 8.89 28.32
C VAL A 208 20.87 9.63 27.31
N CYS A 209 21.02 10.95 27.14
CA CYS A 209 20.16 11.77 26.27
C CYS A 209 20.72 12.06 24.87
N SER A 210 22.03 11.87 24.67
CA SER A 210 22.72 12.13 23.41
C SER A 210 22.51 11.00 22.40
N ARG A 211 21.27 10.54 22.26
CA ARG A 211 20.89 9.53 21.27
C ARG A 211 20.75 10.18 19.89
N PRO A 212 21.33 9.58 18.83
CA PRO A 212 21.17 10.10 17.48
C PRO A 212 19.75 9.78 16.96
N TRP A 213 19.03 10.79 16.50
CA TRP A 213 17.64 10.64 16.01
C TRP A 213 17.56 10.19 14.55
N LYS A 214 18.56 10.54 13.73
CA LYS A 214 18.61 10.23 12.30
C LYS A 214 18.58 8.73 12.03
N PRO A 215 19.31 7.85 12.75
CA PRO A 215 19.14 6.40 12.61
C PRO A 215 17.71 5.92 12.90
N ILE A 216 17.02 6.50 13.89
CA ILE A 216 15.64 6.17 14.24
C ILE A 216 14.69 6.56 13.09
N VAL A 217 14.83 7.78 12.58
CA VAL A 217 14.06 8.26 11.42
C VAL A 217 14.31 7.42 10.17
N GLN A 218 15.57 7.08 9.89
CA GLN A 218 15.93 6.21 8.75
C GLN A 218 15.42 4.78 8.92
N TYR A 219 15.39 4.26 10.15
CA TYR A 219 14.79 2.97 10.46
C TYR A 219 13.29 2.99 10.21
N ALA A 220 12.57 3.96 10.79
CA ALA A 220 11.13 4.13 10.59
C ALA A 220 10.76 4.23 9.10
N ARG A 221 11.52 5.02 8.33
CA ARG A 221 11.31 5.15 6.89
C ARG A 221 11.49 3.82 6.15
N ARG A 222 12.59 3.11 6.40
CA ARG A 222 12.88 1.81 5.74
C ARG A 222 11.86 0.74 6.11
N GLN A 223 11.46 0.68 7.38
CA GLN A 223 10.44 -0.26 7.85
C GLN A 223 9.12 -0.06 7.11
N VAL A 224 8.67 1.18 6.97
CA VAL A 224 7.39 1.48 6.31
C VAL A 224 7.48 1.30 4.80
N GLU A 225 8.56 1.72 4.15
CA GLU A 225 8.74 1.65 2.70
C GLU A 225 8.72 0.22 2.14
N GLY A 226 9.25 -0.73 2.91
CA GLY A 226 9.33 -2.15 2.57
C GLY A 226 8.26 -3.03 3.22
N TYR A 227 7.29 -2.47 3.94
CA TYR A 227 6.36 -3.28 4.74
C TYR A 227 5.34 -4.05 3.88
N PHE A 228 4.78 -3.39 2.86
CA PHE A 228 3.69 -3.96 2.05
C PHE A 228 4.08 -4.02 0.57
N ASP A 229 3.92 -5.20 -0.03
CA ASP A 229 4.29 -5.47 -1.42
C ASP A 229 3.11 -5.29 -2.39
N GLY A 230 1.89 -5.07 -1.89
CA GLY A 230 0.65 -5.14 -2.67
C GLY A 230 -0.21 -6.34 -2.27
N LEU A 231 -1.43 -6.44 -2.76
CA LEU A 231 -2.28 -7.61 -2.55
C LEU A 231 -1.89 -8.74 -3.52
N CYS A 232 -2.13 -9.98 -3.09
CA CYS A 232 -1.80 -11.20 -3.84
C CYS A 232 -3.09 -11.94 -4.22
N LEU A 233 -3.34 -12.07 -5.53
CA LEU A 233 -4.52 -12.77 -6.06
C LEU A 233 -4.57 -14.25 -5.68
N ASP A 234 -3.41 -14.90 -5.51
CA ASP A 234 -3.37 -16.30 -5.10
C ASP A 234 -3.74 -16.46 -3.64
N CYS A 235 -3.22 -15.60 -2.77
CA CYS A 235 -3.67 -15.54 -1.37
C CYS A 235 -5.18 -15.32 -1.33
N MET A 236 -5.71 -14.32 -2.05
CA MET A 236 -7.15 -14.00 -2.09
C MET A 236 -8.07 -15.18 -2.45
N LYS A 237 -7.59 -16.12 -3.28
CA LYS A 237 -8.36 -17.29 -3.73
C LYS A 237 -8.16 -18.49 -2.82
N ASN A 238 -6.92 -18.75 -2.42
CA ASN A 238 -6.50 -19.96 -1.72
C ASN A 238 -6.49 -19.73 -0.21
N HIS A 239 -7.60 -19.22 0.32
CA HIS A 239 -7.74 -19.08 1.76
C HIS A 239 -8.06 -20.42 2.39
N PRO A 240 -7.32 -20.80 3.45
CA PRO A 240 -7.65 -22.00 4.16
C PRO A 240 -8.89 -21.70 5.05
N ASN A 241 -9.77 -22.69 5.22
CA ASN A 241 -11.07 -22.57 5.89
C ASN A 241 -10.95 -22.19 7.39
N GLU A 242 -12.04 -21.71 8.03
CA GLU A 242 -12.07 -21.26 9.45
C GLU A 242 -11.40 -22.24 10.46
N ASN A 243 -11.29 -23.52 10.12
CA ASN A 243 -10.69 -24.60 10.93
C ASN A 243 -9.27 -25.01 10.50
N SER A 244 -8.64 -24.24 9.61
CA SER A 244 -7.35 -24.61 9.03
C SER A 244 -6.16 -23.99 9.75
N GLU A 245 -5.00 -24.53 9.39
CA GLU A 245 -3.62 -24.08 9.61
C GLU A 245 -3.30 -22.58 9.38
N TYR A 246 -4.29 -21.69 9.30
CA TYR A 246 -4.13 -20.22 9.30
C TYR A 246 -3.15 -19.73 10.38
N TRP A 247 -3.11 -20.39 11.54
CA TRP A 247 -2.15 -20.12 12.62
C TRP A 247 -0.86 -20.94 12.53
N ALA A 248 -0.86 -22.07 11.81
CA ALA A 248 0.32 -22.93 11.69
C ALA A 248 1.35 -22.39 10.68
N LEU A 249 0.94 -21.64 9.65
CA LEU A 249 1.87 -21.01 8.69
C LEU A 249 2.79 -19.96 9.33
N GLY A 250 2.38 -19.34 10.44
CA GLY A 250 3.23 -18.46 11.24
C GLY A 250 4.50 -19.13 11.74
N THR A 251 4.54 -20.46 11.83
CA THR A 251 5.73 -21.22 12.26
C THR A 251 6.79 -21.37 11.16
N ARG A 252 6.41 -21.29 9.88
CA ARG A 252 7.34 -21.50 8.74
C ARG A 252 7.90 -20.20 8.16
N ARG A 253 7.31 -19.04 8.46
CA ARG A 253 7.69 -17.71 7.93
C ARG A 253 7.77 -17.63 6.39
N VAL A 254 7.18 -18.58 5.66
CA VAL A 254 7.10 -18.58 4.19
C VAL A 254 5.65 -18.34 3.79
N TYR A 255 5.33 -17.11 3.43
CA TYR A 255 3.96 -16.65 3.18
C TYR A 255 3.54 -16.72 1.71
N ASP A 256 4.51 -16.85 0.80
CA ASP A 256 4.35 -16.82 -0.65
C ASP A 256 4.64 -18.17 -1.33
N SER A 257 4.88 -19.25 -0.56
CA SER A 257 5.29 -20.57 -1.07
C SER A 257 4.38 -21.17 -2.15
N THR A 258 3.09 -20.85 -2.12
CA THR A 258 2.09 -21.34 -3.08
C THR A 258 1.62 -20.25 -4.05
N CYS A 259 2.31 -19.10 -4.10
CA CYS A 259 1.91 -17.93 -4.88
C CYS A 259 2.78 -17.77 -6.13
N ARG A 260 2.22 -17.20 -7.19
CA ARG A 260 2.92 -16.88 -8.45
C ARG A 260 3.85 -15.67 -8.36
N ILE A 261 3.85 -14.99 -7.21
CA ILE A 261 4.64 -13.80 -6.92
C ILE A 261 5.24 -13.94 -5.52
N SER A 262 6.39 -13.31 -5.30
CA SER A 262 6.97 -13.22 -3.97
C SER A 262 6.37 -12.07 -3.19
N HIS A 263 6.16 -12.28 -1.89
CA HIS A 263 5.69 -11.26 -0.96
C HIS A 263 5.88 -11.67 0.51
N GLY A 264 5.91 -10.66 1.39
CA GLY A 264 6.00 -10.86 2.83
C GLY A 264 4.67 -11.22 3.52
N GLU A 265 4.76 -11.34 4.85
CA GLU A 265 3.62 -11.52 5.76
C GLU A 265 2.53 -10.46 5.57
N PRO A 266 2.84 -9.15 5.43
CA PRO A 266 1.77 -8.15 5.37
C PRO A 266 0.89 -8.32 4.12
N THR A 267 1.48 -8.63 2.97
CA THR A 267 0.72 -8.95 1.76
C THR A 267 -0.18 -10.16 1.96
N TRP A 268 0.33 -11.24 2.55
CA TRP A 268 -0.48 -12.42 2.86
C TRP A 268 -1.65 -12.07 3.78
N TYR A 269 -1.38 -11.35 4.87
CA TYR A 269 -2.39 -10.95 5.86
C TYR A 269 -3.49 -10.06 5.26
N PHE A 270 -3.13 -9.00 4.53
CA PHE A 270 -4.13 -8.09 3.94
C PHE A 270 -4.82 -8.70 2.73
N SER A 271 -4.23 -9.70 2.08
CA SER A 271 -4.90 -10.46 1.01
C SER A 271 -5.93 -11.43 1.57
N PHE A 272 -6.07 -11.56 2.89
CA PHE A 272 -7.11 -12.37 3.52
C PHE A 272 -8.52 -11.78 3.33
N MET A 273 -9.35 -12.49 2.56
CA MET A 273 -10.73 -12.08 2.22
C MET A 273 -11.78 -12.64 3.21
N GLY A 274 -11.36 -13.18 4.35
CA GLY A 274 -12.27 -13.73 5.37
C GLY A 274 -13.19 -12.69 6.00
N ARG A 275 -14.33 -13.18 6.47
CA ARG A 275 -15.47 -12.43 7.00
C ARG A 275 -15.19 -11.84 8.40
N ARG A 276 -15.26 -10.51 8.55
CA ARG A 276 -15.20 -9.82 9.87
C ARG A 276 -16.55 -9.78 10.60
N ASP A 277 -17.63 -10.32 10.02
CA ASP A 277 -19.02 -10.29 10.50
C ASP A 277 -19.36 -11.33 11.60
N ARG A 278 -18.37 -11.98 12.21
CA ARG A 278 -18.58 -12.77 13.44
C ARG A 278 -17.85 -12.16 14.63
N SER A 279 -18.39 -11.03 15.12
CA SER A 279 -18.23 -10.65 16.52
C SER A 279 -19.12 -11.56 17.38
N PRO A 280 -18.62 -12.32 18.36
CA PRO A 280 -19.46 -13.09 19.25
C PRO A 280 -19.92 -12.20 20.42
N TYR A 281 -20.76 -11.20 20.14
CA TYR A 281 -21.91 -11.00 21.03
C TYR A 281 -22.91 -12.10 20.70
N ARG A 282 -22.56 -13.34 21.05
CA ARG A 282 -23.55 -14.39 21.26
C ARG A 282 -24.32 -14.00 22.51
N MET A 283 -25.51 -13.42 22.32
CA MET A 283 -26.58 -13.68 23.27
C MET A 283 -26.77 -15.20 23.29
N GLN A 284 -26.44 -15.80 24.42
CA GLN A 284 -26.84 -17.16 24.80
C GLN A 284 -28.34 -17.16 25.12
N PRO A 285 -29.00 -18.32 25.05
CA PRO A 285 -30.45 -18.44 24.83
C PRO A 285 -31.33 -17.78 25.89
#